data_AF-A0A098EWT3-F1
#
_entry.id   AF-A0A098EWT3-F1
#
_cell.length_a   1.000
_cell.length_b   1.000
_cell.length_c   1.000
_cell.angle_alpha   90.00
_cell.angle_beta   90.00
_cell.angle_gamma   90.00
#
_symmetry.space_group_name_H-M   'P 1'
#
loop_
_entity.id
_entity.type
_entity.pdbx_description
1 polymer ?
#
loop_
_entity_poly.entity_id
_entity_poly.type
_entity_poly.pdbx_seq_one_letter_code
_entity_poly.pdbx_strand_id
1 'polypeptide(L)'
;MNEQLIQSIYKIEDAIQVVEAMLAAIHRGQVENSHRTVLMSLNAKGLFSICQVRMGRKWQLPKLYPFFLRTNLLMLRPHKDILLTELEAGKHISLLSASYLTWLRTCALSAISTRHLVRRDSKGLTVIGKSAMAFEQVLGLVNVLPIQDNYLVNRSLNKTYTFSEKHKEAGVTFTIQTVSTPEMKQWLSLFSFVVRPGQTKKYLMHVKAGTQLIGGDSYLPEIREIPL
;
A
#
# COMPACT_ATOMS: atom_id res chain seq x y z
N MET A 1 19.43 8.91 2.24
CA MET A 1 18.74 9.24 0.98
C MET A 1 17.35 9.79 1.29
N ASN A 2 16.99 10.95 0.72
CA ASN A 2 15.70 11.60 0.99
C ASN A 2 14.58 11.03 0.09
N GLU A 3 13.31 11.35 0.41
CA GLU A 3 12.15 10.84 -0.32
C GLU A 3 12.12 11.26 -1.81
N GLN A 4 12.54 12.49 -2.12
CA GLN A 4 12.53 13.02 -3.50
C GLN A 4 13.47 12.24 -4.42
N LEU A 5 14.70 11.97 -3.97
CA LEU A 5 15.66 11.20 -4.75
C LEU A 5 15.22 9.74 -4.90
N ILE A 6 14.61 9.13 -3.88
CA ILE A 6 14.04 7.78 -4.00
C ILE A 6 12.94 7.77 -5.07
N GLN A 7 12.03 8.76 -5.04
CA GLN A 7 10.94 8.86 -6.01
C GLN A 7 11.42 9.03 -7.45
N SER A 8 12.60 9.62 -7.69
CA SER A 8 13.10 9.79 -9.06
C SER A 8 13.74 8.53 -9.64
N ILE A 9 14.20 7.59 -8.80
CA ILE A 9 15.00 6.42 -9.24
C ILE A 9 14.36 5.06 -8.98
N TYR A 10 13.34 4.98 -8.12
CA TYR A 10 12.75 3.71 -7.70
C TYR A 10 11.23 3.76 -7.85
N LYS A 11 10.68 2.91 -8.71
CA LYS A 11 9.27 2.92 -9.11
C LYS A 11 8.56 1.63 -8.72
N ILE A 12 7.26 1.56 -9.01
CA ILE A 12 6.42 0.41 -8.64
C ILE A 12 6.84 -0.87 -9.36
N GLU A 13 7.35 -0.76 -10.59
CA GLU A 13 7.86 -1.86 -11.40
C GLU A 13 9.08 -2.51 -10.73
N ASP A 14 10.01 -1.69 -10.24
CA ASP A 14 11.17 -2.15 -9.48
C ASP A 14 10.72 -2.83 -8.18
N ALA A 15 9.76 -2.21 -7.48
CA ALA A 15 9.23 -2.74 -6.23
C ALA A 15 8.54 -4.09 -6.41
N ILE A 16 7.80 -4.31 -7.51
CA ILE A 16 7.19 -5.61 -7.81
C ILE A 16 8.26 -6.69 -7.94
N GLN A 17 9.31 -6.44 -8.73
CA GLN A 17 10.39 -7.41 -8.94
C GLN A 17 11.13 -7.74 -7.64
N VAL A 18 11.50 -6.69 -6.87
CA VAL A 18 12.24 -6.85 -5.60
C VAL A 18 11.39 -7.56 -4.54
N VAL A 19 10.12 -7.19 -4.40
CA VAL A 19 9.22 -7.82 -3.42
C VAL A 19 8.95 -9.28 -3.78
N GLU A 20 8.78 -9.60 -5.06
CA GLU A 20 8.60 -10.98 -5.51
C GLU A 20 9.85 -11.84 -5.21
N ALA A 21 11.05 -11.35 -5.53
CA ALA A 21 12.30 -12.01 -5.17
C ALA A 21 12.43 -12.20 -3.64
N MET A 22 11.99 -11.20 -2.87
CA MET A 22 12.00 -11.25 -1.41
C MET A 22 11.02 -12.29 -0.84
N LEU A 23 9.81 -12.41 -1.39
CA LEU A 23 8.86 -13.45 -1.01
C LEU A 23 9.43 -14.85 -1.27
N ALA A 24 10.09 -15.04 -2.42
CA ALA A 24 10.76 -16.30 -2.73
C ALA A 24 11.93 -16.59 -1.76
N ALA A 25 12.69 -15.56 -1.37
CA ALA A 25 13.78 -15.70 -0.39
C ALA A 25 13.26 -16.04 1.03
N ILE A 26 12.15 -15.44 1.45
CA ILE A 26 11.45 -15.78 2.70
C ILE A 26 11.00 -17.24 2.65
N HIS A 27 10.38 -17.69 1.56
CA HIS A 27 9.94 -19.07 1.41
C HIS A 27 11.10 -20.08 1.50
N ARG A 28 12.29 -19.72 0.99
CA ARG A 28 13.51 -20.52 1.09
C ARG A 28 14.25 -20.41 2.43
N GLY A 29 13.70 -19.69 3.41
CA GLY A 29 14.34 -19.50 4.73
C GLY A 29 15.60 -18.64 4.71
N GLN A 30 15.81 -17.83 3.67
CA GLN A 30 16.99 -16.96 3.51
C GLN A 30 16.85 -15.61 4.23
N VAL A 31 15.65 -15.34 4.74
CA VAL A 31 15.27 -14.09 5.41
C VAL A 31 14.67 -14.43 6.76
N GLU A 32 15.19 -13.78 7.79
CA GLU A 32 14.58 -13.80 9.12
C GLU A 32 13.85 -12.47 9.34
N ASN A 33 12.55 -12.55 9.59
CA ASN A 33 11.69 -11.40 9.85
C ASN A 33 11.10 -11.54 11.26
N SER A 34 11.72 -10.85 12.21
CA SER A 34 11.29 -10.90 13.61
C SER A 34 9.95 -10.20 13.79
N HIS A 35 9.19 -10.62 14.79
CA HIS A 35 7.95 -9.94 15.16
C HIS A 35 8.25 -8.47 15.45
N ARG A 36 7.41 -7.58 14.90
CA ARG A 36 7.58 -6.14 15.12
C ARG A 36 7.43 -5.83 16.62
N THR A 37 8.30 -4.98 17.14
CA THR A 37 8.13 -4.39 18.47
C THR A 37 7.27 -3.14 18.33
N VAL A 38 6.28 -2.96 19.20
CA VAL A 38 5.45 -1.76 19.26
C VAL A 38 5.54 -1.18 20.66
N LEU A 39 6.07 0.04 20.77
CA LEU A 39 6.15 0.80 22.00
C LEU A 39 5.05 1.86 21.99
N MET A 40 4.13 1.79 22.95
CA MET A 40 3.09 2.80 23.08
C MET A 40 3.63 4.02 23.84
N SER A 41 3.42 5.22 23.29
CA SER A 41 3.70 6.47 23.98
C SER A 41 2.50 6.86 24.83
N LEU A 42 2.67 6.74 26.16
CA LEU A 42 1.64 7.05 27.14
C LEU A 42 1.21 8.54 27.10
N ASN A 43 2.17 9.45 26.87
CA ASN A 43 1.92 10.89 26.96
C ASN A 43 1.53 11.54 25.62
N ALA A 44 2.02 11.02 24.49
CA ALA A 44 1.83 11.65 23.18
C ALA A 44 0.65 11.06 22.37
N LYS A 45 -0.08 10.08 22.92
CA LYS A 45 -1.09 9.28 22.21
C LYS A 45 -0.52 8.82 20.86
N GLY A 46 0.50 7.96 20.89
CA GLY A 46 1.19 7.48 19.70
C GLY A 46 1.82 6.11 19.90
N LEU A 47 2.32 5.52 18.83
CA LEU A 47 3.09 4.29 18.83
C LEU A 47 4.44 4.50 18.14
N PHE A 48 5.46 3.79 18.59
CA PHE A 48 6.74 3.67 17.92
C PHE A 48 6.96 2.19 17.60
N SER A 49 6.99 1.83 16.33
CA SER A 49 7.19 0.46 15.90
C SER A 49 8.56 0.24 15.29
N ILE A 50 9.19 -0.85 15.68
CA ILE A 50 10.47 -1.32 15.14
C ILE A 50 10.19 -2.62 14.41
N CYS A 51 10.47 -2.64 13.11
CA CYS A 51 10.48 -3.88 12.32
C CYS A 51 11.92 -4.22 11.98
N GLN A 52 12.34 -5.47 12.19
CA GLN A 52 13.70 -5.91 11.88
C GLN A 52 13.65 -7.04 10.87
N VAL A 53 14.43 -6.87 9.80
CA VAL A 53 14.66 -7.91 8.80
C VAL A 53 16.15 -8.19 8.74
N ARG A 54 16.52 -9.47 8.79
CA ARG A 54 17.88 -9.95 8.62
C ARG A 54 17.97 -10.79 7.35
N MET A 55 18.94 -10.47 6.49
CA MET A 55 19.19 -11.20 5.25
C MET A 55 20.57 -11.89 5.34
N GLY A 56 20.54 -13.20 5.50
CA GLY A 56 21.75 -14.00 5.74
C GLY A 56 22.53 -13.54 6.98
N ARG A 57 23.86 -13.60 6.89
CA ARG A 57 24.78 -13.14 7.96
C ARG A 57 25.33 -11.72 7.74
N LYS A 58 25.01 -11.09 6.61
CA LYS A 58 25.66 -9.83 6.18
C LYS A 58 24.86 -8.58 6.54
N TRP A 59 23.54 -8.61 6.44
CA TRP A 59 22.72 -7.39 6.48
C TRP A 59 21.62 -7.46 7.53
N GLN A 60 21.44 -6.35 8.27
CA GLN A 60 20.29 -6.10 9.13
C GLN A 60 19.66 -4.75 8.80
N LEU A 61 18.34 -4.75 8.66
CA LEU A 61 17.55 -3.57 8.31
C LEU A 61 16.49 -3.32 9.39
N PRO A 62 16.83 -2.60 10.48
CA PRO A 62 15.82 -2.00 11.34
C PRO A 62 15.10 -0.87 10.60
N LYS A 63 13.79 -1.01 10.47
CA LYS A 63 12.87 0.06 10.09
C LYS A 63 12.26 0.65 11.36
N LEU A 64 12.33 1.97 11.46
CA LEU A 64 11.75 2.75 12.55
C LEU A 64 10.47 3.43 12.06
N TYR A 65 9.38 3.25 12.80
CA TYR A 65 8.08 3.80 12.50
C TYR A 65 7.45 4.51 13.71
N PRO A 66 7.77 5.79 13.92
CA PRO A 66 6.98 6.66 14.80
C PRO A 66 5.63 7.00 14.16
N PHE A 67 4.54 6.83 14.92
CA PHE A 67 3.20 7.30 14.59
C PHE A 67 2.60 7.99 15.81
N PHE A 68 2.26 9.27 15.70
CA PHE A 68 1.64 10.00 16.80
C PHE A 68 0.27 10.52 16.37
N LEU A 69 -0.77 10.41 17.21
CA LEU A 69 -2.09 10.96 16.84
C LEU A 69 -2.00 12.47 16.58
N ARG A 70 -1.13 13.18 17.30
CA ARG A 70 -0.92 14.63 17.13
C ARG A 70 -0.31 14.99 15.77
N THR A 71 0.51 14.12 15.15
CA THR A 71 1.00 14.39 13.78
C THR A 71 -0.15 14.36 12.77
N ASN A 72 -1.12 13.47 12.93
CA ASN A 72 -2.30 13.42 12.07
C ASN A 72 -3.21 14.66 12.28
N LEU A 73 -3.35 15.12 13.53
CA LEU A 73 -4.07 16.36 13.86
C LEU A 73 -3.42 17.62 13.26
N LEU A 74 -2.09 17.61 13.10
CA LEU A 74 -1.33 18.68 12.46
C LEU A 74 -1.17 18.49 10.94
N MET A 75 -1.84 17.51 10.34
CA MET A 75 -1.68 17.11 8.93
C MET A 75 -0.23 16.76 8.51
N LEU A 76 0.62 16.40 9.47
CA LEU A 76 1.98 15.94 9.22
C LEU A 76 1.97 14.44 8.91
N ARG A 77 2.69 14.04 7.86
CA ARG A 77 2.89 12.62 7.55
C ARG A 77 3.80 12.00 8.62
N PRO A 78 3.45 10.82 9.19
CA PRO A 78 4.36 10.09 10.06
C PRO A 78 5.66 9.79 9.31
N HIS A 79 6.79 10.26 9.84
CA HIS A 79 8.09 9.97 9.27
C HIS A 79 8.43 8.50 9.50
N LYS A 80 9.02 7.86 8.50
CA LYS A 80 9.51 6.48 8.58
C LYS A 80 10.93 6.50 8.05
N ASP A 81 11.82 5.79 8.72
CA ASP A 81 13.21 5.67 8.27
C ASP A 81 13.65 4.20 8.32
N ILE A 82 14.52 3.83 7.39
CA ILE A 82 15.21 2.54 7.37
C ILE A 82 16.70 2.82 7.55
N LEU A 83 17.29 2.17 8.55
CA LEU A 83 18.73 2.16 8.75
C LEU A 83 19.27 0.84 8.22
N LEU A 84 20.17 0.88 7.24
CA LEU A 84 20.87 -0.28 6.73
C LEU A 84 22.17 -0.46 7.52
N THR A 85 22.35 -1.63 8.12
CA THR A 85 23.53 -1.98 8.91
C THR A 85 24.18 -3.26 8.38
N GLU A 86 25.49 -3.19 8.19
CA GLU A 86 26.35 -4.36 7.96
C GLU A 86 26.62 -5.06 9.30
N LEU A 87 26.35 -6.36 9.37
CA LEU A 87 26.43 -7.11 10.62
C LEU A 87 27.86 -7.51 11.02
N GLU A 88 28.78 -7.63 10.07
CA GLU A 88 30.14 -8.10 10.34
C GLU A 88 30.94 -7.09 11.18
N ALA A 89 30.90 -5.82 10.79
CA ALA A 89 31.55 -4.72 11.52
C ALA A 89 30.58 -3.88 12.36
N GLY A 90 29.27 -4.13 12.29
CA GLY A 90 28.24 -3.29 12.91
C GLY A 90 28.10 -1.91 12.27
N LYS A 91 28.62 -1.72 11.05
CA LYS A 91 28.68 -0.40 10.40
C LYS A 91 27.33 0.00 9.83
N HIS A 92 26.88 1.21 10.18
CA HIS A 92 25.74 1.84 9.53
C HIS A 92 26.13 2.30 8.13
N ILE A 93 25.47 1.75 7.12
CA ILE A 93 25.75 2.00 5.70
C ILE A 93 24.94 3.19 5.19
N SER A 94 23.65 3.26 5.55
CA SER A 94 22.77 4.31 5.06
C SER A 94 21.53 4.49 5.91
N LEU A 95 21.06 5.74 6.00
CA LEU A 95 19.72 6.08 6.48
C LEU A 95 18.86 6.50 5.28
N LEU A 96 17.70 5.86 5.12
CA LEU A 96 16.79 6.06 4.00
C LEU A 96 15.43 6.52 4.51
N SER A 97 14.86 7.54 3.87
CA SER A 97 13.45 7.87 4.08
C SER A 97 12.59 6.70 3.58
N ALA A 98 11.72 6.19 4.44
CA ALA A 98 11.00 4.94 4.22
C ALA A 98 9.50 5.12 3.98
N SER A 99 8.98 6.35 3.99
CA SER A 99 7.56 6.62 3.75
C SER A 99 7.13 6.14 2.38
N TYR A 100 7.79 6.61 1.33
CA TYR A 100 7.52 6.19 -0.05
C TYR A 100 7.83 4.69 -0.29
N LEU A 101 8.97 4.19 0.23
CA LEU A 101 9.32 2.76 0.14
C LEU A 101 8.26 1.87 0.81
N THR A 102 7.64 2.33 1.89
CA THR A 102 6.55 1.61 2.55
C THR A 102 5.32 1.53 1.66
N TRP A 103 4.99 2.59 0.92
CA TRP A 103 3.88 2.56 -0.02
C TRP A 103 4.19 1.58 -1.15
N LEU A 104 5.32 1.76 -1.84
CA LEU A 104 5.71 0.91 -2.97
C LEU A 104 5.70 -0.57 -2.62
N ARG A 105 6.36 -0.98 -1.52
CA ARG A 105 6.40 -2.41 -1.14
C ARG A 105 5.04 -2.98 -0.75
N THR A 106 4.13 -2.13 -0.24
CA THR A 106 2.77 -2.55 0.11
C THR A 106 1.92 -2.71 -1.15
N CYS A 107 2.01 -1.75 -2.08
CA CYS A 107 1.33 -1.78 -3.37
C CYS A 107 1.83 -2.92 -4.26
N ALA A 108 3.15 -3.16 -4.29
CA ALA A 108 3.78 -4.26 -4.99
C ALA A 108 3.27 -5.61 -4.47
N LEU A 109 3.17 -5.80 -3.16
CA LEU A 109 2.62 -7.02 -2.58
C LEU A 109 1.16 -7.24 -2.98
N SER A 110 0.34 -6.18 -2.98
CA SER A 110 -1.03 -6.24 -3.50
C SER A 110 -1.04 -6.67 -4.98
N ALA A 111 -0.22 -6.04 -5.83
CA ALA A 111 -0.13 -6.38 -7.26
C ALA A 111 0.29 -7.83 -7.49
N ILE A 112 1.33 -8.31 -6.81
CA ILE A 112 1.78 -9.71 -6.89
C ILE A 112 0.63 -10.64 -6.48
N SER A 113 -0.02 -10.38 -5.35
CA SER A 113 -1.15 -11.20 -4.90
C SER A 113 -2.27 -11.23 -5.94
N THR A 114 -2.57 -10.09 -6.56
CA THR A 114 -3.59 -9.97 -7.60
C THR A 114 -3.24 -10.76 -8.85
N ARG A 115 -2.00 -10.69 -9.32
CA ARG A 115 -1.54 -11.47 -10.48
C ARG A 115 -1.75 -12.97 -10.30
N HIS A 116 -1.67 -13.48 -9.08
CA HIS A 116 -1.84 -14.90 -8.77
C HIS A 116 -3.27 -15.31 -8.42
N LEU A 117 -4.06 -14.42 -7.81
CA LEU A 117 -5.39 -14.77 -7.27
C LEU A 117 -6.55 -14.39 -8.19
N VAL A 118 -6.35 -13.42 -9.09
CA VAL A 118 -7.40 -12.93 -10.00
C VAL A 118 -7.37 -13.68 -11.32
N ARG A 119 -8.52 -13.77 -11.98
CA ARG A 119 -8.60 -14.34 -13.33
C ARG A 119 -7.73 -13.50 -14.28
N ARG A 120 -6.91 -14.17 -15.11
CA ARG A 120 -5.97 -13.50 -16.02
C ARG A 120 -6.65 -12.61 -17.08
N ASP A 121 -7.91 -12.88 -17.38
CA ASP A 121 -8.75 -12.09 -18.31
C ASP A 121 -9.48 -10.93 -17.63
N SER A 122 -9.15 -10.63 -16.36
CA SER A 122 -9.74 -9.50 -15.64
C SER A 122 -9.28 -8.19 -16.22
N LYS A 123 -10.24 -7.43 -16.73
CA LYS A 123 -10.02 -6.14 -17.41
C LYS A 123 -10.56 -4.94 -16.64
N GLY A 124 -11.32 -5.17 -15.58
CA GLY A 124 -12.01 -4.12 -14.85
C GLY A 124 -11.40 -3.89 -13.47
N LEU A 125 -11.08 -2.65 -13.13
CA LEU A 125 -10.58 -2.22 -11.82
C LEU A 125 -11.50 -1.15 -11.23
N THR A 126 -12.15 -1.45 -10.10
CA THR A 126 -12.88 -0.43 -9.33
C THR A 126 -12.00 0.05 -8.19
N VAL A 127 -11.72 1.34 -8.15
CA VAL A 127 -11.03 2.01 -7.05
C VAL A 127 -12.08 2.73 -6.22
N ILE A 128 -12.27 2.27 -4.99
CA ILE A 128 -13.16 2.94 -4.04
C ILE A 128 -12.29 3.74 -3.08
N GLY A 129 -12.40 5.06 -3.15
CA GLY A 129 -11.67 5.98 -2.28
C GLY A 129 -10.36 6.53 -2.79
N LYS A 130 -9.71 7.32 -1.93
CA LYS A 130 -8.42 7.96 -2.16
C LYS A 130 -7.60 7.90 -0.89
N SER A 131 -6.85 6.81 -0.71
CA SER A 131 -5.82 6.70 0.32
C SER A 131 -4.52 7.37 -0.15
N ALA A 132 -3.56 7.52 0.75
CA ALA A 132 -2.21 7.96 0.37
C ALA A 132 -1.47 6.94 -0.53
N MET A 133 -1.88 5.68 -0.48
CA MET A 133 -1.29 4.57 -1.26
C MET A 133 -2.04 4.29 -2.57
N ALA A 134 -3.24 4.85 -2.74
CA ALA A 134 -4.14 4.59 -3.87
C ALA A 134 -3.45 4.74 -5.23
N PHE A 135 -2.59 5.75 -5.37
CA PHE A 135 -1.88 6.02 -6.61
C PHE A 135 -0.97 4.87 -7.01
N GLU A 136 -0.06 4.48 -6.12
CA GLU A 136 0.88 3.39 -6.36
C GLU A 136 0.19 2.01 -6.42
N GLN A 137 -0.94 1.83 -5.71
CA GLN A 137 -1.74 0.61 -5.82
C GLN A 137 -2.32 0.44 -7.22
N VAL A 138 -2.90 1.49 -7.80
CA VAL A 138 -3.41 1.44 -9.17
C VAL A 138 -2.29 1.15 -10.14
N LEU A 139 -1.17 1.88 -10.06
CA LEU A 139 -0.02 1.65 -10.95
C LEU A 139 0.52 0.22 -10.83
N GLY A 140 0.56 -0.34 -9.63
CA GLY A 140 0.96 -1.73 -9.44
C GLY A 140 0.01 -2.73 -10.12
N LEU A 141 -1.31 -2.50 -10.02
CA LEU A 141 -2.32 -3.38 -10.60
C LEU A 141 -2.34 -3.35 -12.13
N VAL A 142 -2.24 -2.16 -12.74
CA VAL A 142 -2.17 -2.03 -14.20
C VAL A 142 -0.87 -2.59 -14.79
N ASN A 143 0.20 -2.66 -13.99
CA ASN A 143 1.47 -3.28 -14.39
C ASN A 143 1.39 -4.82 -14.46
N VAL A 144 0.47 -5.45 -13.74
CA VAL A 144 0.40 -6.92 -13.62
C VAL A 144 -0.82 -7.54 -14.29
N LEU A 145 -1.80 -6.74 -14.71
CA LEU A 145 -3.03 -7.18 -15.36
C LEU A 145 -3.38 -6.29 -16.56
N PRO A 146 -4.03 -6.82 -17.60
CA PRO A 146 -4.47 -6.06 -18.76
C PRO A 146 -5.75 -5.26 -18.46
N ILE A 147 -5.67 -4.34 -17.48
CA ILE A 147 -6.81 -3.51 -17.07
C ILE A 147 -7.15 -2.50 -18.18
N GLN A 148 -8.40 -2.51 -18.62
CA GLN A 148 -8.95 -1.64 -19.66
C GLN A 148 -9.98 -0.66 -19.07
N ASP A 149 -10.82 -1.15 -18.17
CA ASP A 149 -11.91 -0.38 -17.59
C ASP A 149 -11.59 -0.02 -16.14
N ASN A 150 -11.15 1.22 -15.91
CA ASN A 150 -10.89 1.72 -14.56
C ASN A 150 -12.05 2.59 -14.08
N TYR A 151 -12.58 2.30 -12.90
CA TYR A 151 -13.69 3.03 -12.31
C TYR A 151 -13.28 3.63 -10.99
N LEU A 152 -13.58 4.92 -10.80
CA LEU A 152 -13.27 5.62 -9.57
C LEU A 152 -14.55 6.01 -8.85
N VAL A 153 -14.74 5.43 -7.67
CA VAL A 153 -15.94 5.62 -6.85
C VAL A 153 -15.54 6.37 -5.58
N ASN A 154 -16.08 7.58 -5.43
CA ASN A 154 -15.77 8.42 -4.27
C ASN A 154 -16.94 9.37 -3.94
N ARG A 155 -17.00 9.83 -2.69
CA ARG A 155 -18.03 10.77 -2.21
C ARG A 155 -17.80 12.20 -2.72
N SER A 156 -16.55 12.62 -2.91
CA SER A 156 -16.20 14.01 -3.26
C SER A 156 -15.69 14.10 -4.68
N LEU A 157 -16.50 14.63 -5.60
CA LEU A 157 -16.19 14.77 -7.01
C LEU A 157 -14.89 15.55 -7.28
N ASN A 158 -14.65 16.66 -6.57
CA ASN A 158 -13.45 17.48 -6.82
C ASN A 158 -12.14 16.69 -6.57
N LYS A 159 -12.10 15.93 -5.46
CA LYS A 159 -10.93 15.08 -5.13
C LYS A 159 -10.73 13.92 -6.10
N THR A 160 -11.83 13.46 -6.70
CA THR A 160 -11.86 12.41 -7.73
C THR A 160 -11.20 12.88 -9.01
N TYR A 161 -11.53 14.08 -9.50
CA TYR A 161 -10.90 14.65 -10.70
C TYR A 161 -9.39 14.82 -10.53
N THR A 162 -8.93 15.42 -9.43
CA THR A 162 -7.48 15.55 -9.18
C THR A 162 -6.76 14.21 -9.09
N PHE A 163 -7.43 13.16 -8.60
CA PHE A 163 -6.85 11.81 -8.57
C PHE A 163 -6.79 11.20 -9.96
N SER A 164 -7.85 11.36 -10.76
CA SER A 164 -7.91 10.89 -12.14
C SER A 164 -6.84 11.56 -13.02
N GLU A 165 -6.67 12.87 -12.94
CA GLU A 165 -5.67 13.59 -13.75
C GLU A 165 -4.25 13.12 -13.45
N LYS A 166 -3.89 12.93 -12.18
CA LYS A 166 -2.57 12.38 -11.82
C LYS A 166 -2.31 10.99 -12.43
N HIS A 167 -3.33 10.14 -12.49
CA HIS A 167 -3.20 8.82 -13.11
C HIS A 167 -3.11 8.91 -14.62
N LYS A 168 -3.83 9.85 -15.23
CA LYS A 168 -3.79 10.12 -16.65
C LYS A 168 -2.38 10.53 -17.10
N GLU A 169 -1.71 11.36 -16.30
CA GLU A 169 -0.29 11.71 -16.51
C GLU A 169 0.64 10.47 -16.46
N ALA A 170 0.26 9.44 -15.70
CA ALA A 170 0.95 8.15 -15.62
C ALA A 170 0.43 7.10 -16.61
N GLY A 171 -0.41 7.50 -17.59
CA GLY A 171 -0.93 6.61 -18.63
C GLY A 171 -2.17 5.80 -18.24
N VAL A 172 -2.78 6.05 -17.08
CA VAL A 172 -3.97 5.33 -16.60
C VAL A 172 -5.19 6.24 -16.61
N THR A 173 -6.19 5.90 -17.42
CA THR A 173 -7.44 6.69 -17.52
C THR A 173 -8.55 6.04 -16.71
N PHE A 174 -9.31 6.86 -15.98
CA PHE A 174 -10.48 6.45 -15.20
C PHE A 174 -11.78 6.96 -15.81
N THR A 175 -12.81 6.11 -15.78
CA THR A 175 -14.20 6.54 -15.84
C THR A 175 -14.67 6.85 -14.41
N ILE A 176 -15.06 8.11 -14.18
CA ILE A 176 -15.52 8.56 -12.86
C ILE A 176 -16.99 8.18 -12.68
N GLN A 177 -17.32 7.53 -11.55
CA GLN A 177 -18.69 7.19 -11.20
C GLN A 177 -19.05 7.74 -9.81
N THR A 178 -20.28 8.26 -9.69
CA THR A 178 -20.84 8.68 -8.41
C THR A 178 -21.52 7.50 -7.70
N VAL A 179 -21.50 7.54 -6.36
CA VAL A 179 -21.92 6.44 -5.46
C VAL A 179 -23.41 6.09 -5.57
N SER A 180 -24.22 6.84 -6.32
CA SER A 180 -25.68 6.66 -6.38
C SER A 180 -26.11 5.31 -6.95
N THR A 181 -25.31 4.70 -7.84
CA THR A 181 -25.58 3.40 -8.47
C THR A 181 -24.28 2.77 -9.00
N PRO A 182 -23.40 2.20 -8.15
CA PRO A 182 -22.24 1.48 -8.66
C PRO A 182 -22.72 0.11 -9.13
N GLU A 183 -23.17 0.00 -10.38
CA GLU A 183 -23.11 -1.29 -11.08
C GLU A 183 -21.63 -1.67 -11.20
N MET A 184 -21.08 -2.35 -10.19
CA MET A 184 -19.72 -2.90 -10.26
C MET A 184 -19.72 -4.07 -11.25
N LYS A 185 -19.44 -3.77 -12.52
CA LYS A 185 -19.38 -4.76 -13.61
C LYS A 185 -18.06 -5.58 -13.66
N GLN A 186 -17.35 -5.75 -12.54
CA GLN A 186 -15.90 -5.98 -12.60
C GLN A 186 -15.37 -7.17 -11.79
N TRP A 187 -14.32 -7.78 -12.33
CA TRP A 187 -13.60 -8.93 -11.79
C TRP A 187 -12.57 -8.55 -10.72
N LEU A 188 -12.25 -7.26 -10.54
CA LEU A 188 -11.33 -6.77 -9.52
C LEU A 188 -11.87 -5.48 -8.88
N SER A 189 -11.92 -5.46 -7.54
CA SER A 189 -12.31 -4.28 -6.77
C SER A 189 -11.23 -3.95 -5.73
N LEU A 190 -10.53 -2.85 -5.95
CA LEU A 190 -9.59 -2.25 -5.01
C LEU A 190 -10.32 -1.34 -4.03
N PHE A 191 -10.26 -1.69 -2.75
CA PHE A 191 -10.74 -0.85 -1.67
C PHE A 191 -9.57 -0.05 -1.12
N SER A 192 -9.45 1.20 -1.56
CA SER A 192 -8.37 2.09 -1.13
C SER A 192 -8.90 3.18 -0.20
N PHE A 193 -9.47 2.78 0.94
CA PHE A 193 -9.94 3.72 1.96
C PHE A 193 -9.41 3.35 3.33
N VAL A 194 -9.02 4.37 4.11
CA VAL A 194 -9.18 4.31 5.57
C VAL A 194 -10.69 4.38 5.86
N VAL A 195 -11.37 3.24 5.86
CA VAL A 195 -12.80 3.21 6.22
C VAL A 195 -12.92 3.29 7.73
N ARG A 196 -13.64 4.31 8.23
CA ARG A 196 -14.20 4.22 9.58
C ARG A 196 -15.15 3.02 9.61
N PRO A 197 -15.14 2.18 10.67
CA PRO A 197 -16.01 1.01 10.77
C PRO A 197 -17.44 1.29 10.30
N GLY A 198 -17.98 0.45 9.40
CA GLY A 198 -19.37 0.49 8.92
C GLY A 198 -19.64 1.14 7.55
N GLN A 199 -18.71 1.91 6.97
CA GLN A 199 -18.96 2.58 5.66
C GLN A 199 -18.73 1.68 4.43
N THR A 200 -18.06 0.53 4.58
CA THR A 200 -17.73 -0.37 3.46
C THR A 200 -18.88 -1.27 3.03
N LYS A 201 -19.82 -1.55 3.94
CA LYS A 201 -20.93 -2.50 3.74
C LYS A 201 -21.77 -2.20 2.49
N LYS A 202 -22.05 -0.92 2.24
CA LYS A 202 -22.83 -0.47 1.06
C LYS A 202 -22.13 -0.69 -0.28
N TYR A 203 -20.81 -0.86 -0.30
CA TYR A 203 -20.08 -1.18 -1.53
C TYR A 203 -20.00 -2.69 -1.72
N LEU A 204 -19.84 -3.44 -0.62
CA LEU A 204 -19.71 -4.91 -0.67
C LEU A 204 -20.97 -5.60 -1.18
N MET A 205 -22.17 -5.04 -0.98
CA MET A 205 -23.41 -5.57 -1.55
C MET A 205 -23.46 -5.59 -3.08
N HIS A 206 -22.56 -4.87 -3.76
CA HIS A 206 -22.45 -4.84 -5.22
C HIS A 206 -21.29 -5.69 -5.76
N VAL A 207 -20.50 -6.32 -4.88
CA VAL A 207 -19.38 -7.17 -5.28
C VAL A 207 -19.91 -8.49 -5.85
N LYS A 208 -19.41 -8.87 -7.03
CA LYS A 208 -19.81 -10.11 -7.71
C LYS A 208 -18.91 -11.28 -7.29
N ALA A 209 -19.41 -12.49 -7.50
CA ALA A 209 -18.58 -13.69 -7.36
C ALA A 209 -17.37 -13.62 -8.30
N GLY A 210 -16.20 -14.04 -7.80
CA GLY A 210 -14.93 -13.98 -8.55
C GLY A 210 -14.21 -12.64 -8.48
N THR A 211 -14.76 -11.64 -7.78
CA THR A 211 -14.06 -10.37 -7.54
C THR A 211 -13.03 -10.52 -6.41
N GLN A 212 -11.76 -10.18 -6.66
CA GLN A 212 -10.78 -10.02 -5.59
C GLN A 212 -10.97 -8.68 -4.88
N LEU A 213 -10.91 -8.71 -3.56
CA LEU A 213 -10.89 -7.54 -2.69
C LEU A 213 -9.48 -7.29 -2.16
N ILE A 214 -9.02 -6.04 -2.25
CA ILE A 214 -7.72 -5.63 -1.71
C ILE A 214 -7.98 -4.54 -0.67
N GLY A 215 -7.63 -4.82 0.59
CA GLY A 215 -7.57 -3.83 1.66
C GLY A 215 -6.20 -3.14 1.70
N GLY A 216 -6.18 -1.83 1.93
CA GLY A 216 -5.00 -0.98 1.84
C GLY A 216 -4.38 -0.57 3.18
N ASP A 217 -5.16 -0.45 4.26
CA ASP A 217 -4.68 0.14 5.50
C ASP A 217 -5.39 -0.42 6.76
N SER A 218 -4.61 -0.99 7.67
CA SER A 218 -5.09 -1.46 8.98
C SER A 218 -3.97 -1.28 10.01
N TYR A 219 -3.90 -0.08 10.58
CA TYR A 219 -2.82 0.32 11.48
C TYR A 219 -3.19 0.27 12.97
N LEU A 220 -4.49 0.18 13.30
CA LEU A 220 -4.99 -0.08 14.65
C LEU A 220 -5.82 -1.37 14.66
N PRO A 221 -5.80 -2.16 15.76
CA PRO A 221 -6.57 -3.41 15.87
C PRO A 221 -8.08 -3.25 15.61
N GLU A 222 -8.64 -2.08 15.90
CA GLU A 222 -10.07 -1.78 15.77
C GLU A 222 -10.45 -1.29 14.36
N ILE A 223 -9.47 -0.94 13.51
CA ILE A 223 -9.71 -0.51 12.14
C ILE A 223 -9.90 -1.74 11.26
N ARG A 224 -11.07 -1.81 10.60
CA ARG A 224 -11.39 -2.85 9.62
C ARG A 224 -11.94 -2.20 8.36
N GLU A 225 -11.30 -2.48 7.23
CA GLU A 225 -11.79 -2.06 5.92
C GLU A 225 -12.81 -3.06 5.36
N ILE A 226 -12.54 -4.35 5.51
CA ILE A 226 -13.43 -5.43 5.06
C ILE A 226 -14.10 -6.03 6.32
N PRO A 227 -15.42 -5.89 6.50
CA PRO A 227 -16.14 -6.62 7.54
C PRO A 227 -16.01 -8.14 7.32
N LEU A 228 -15.87 -8.87 8.42
CA LEU A 228 -15.97 -10.33 8.45
C LEU A 228 -17.42 -10.77 8.22
#